data_AF-A0A930WWW6-F1
#
_entry.id   AF-A0A930WWW6-F1
#
_cell.length_a   1.000
_cell.length_b   1.000
_cell.length_c   1.000
_cell.angle_alpha   90.00
_cell.angle_beta   90.00
_cell.angle_gamma   90.00
#
_symmetry.space_group_name_H-M   'P 1'
#
loop_
_entity.id
_entity.type
_entity.pdbx_description
1 polymer ?
#
loop_
_entity_poly.entity_id
_entity_poly.type
_entity_poly.pdbx_seq_one_letter_code
_entity_poly.pdbx_strand_id
1 'polypeptide(L)'
;MPPEAIAKYMDKEYKDVVENTAYHTLEYLKERLSLHNEFIKGWKDGLISGTEVYYVGVQNGEPYAERVNPMDFDYDKCPDLEFIEDGSWCVRKMRLPVAEIYDRYNDKMDEKDLNRLNEILSGTPIGDMPERGPVDDFNHITMHIYDKDGFAF
;
A
#
# COMPACT_ATOMS: atom_id res chain seq x y z
N MET A 1 48.74 -35.71 1.62
CA MET A 1 47.98 -34.44 1.73
C MET A 1 47.08 -34.38 0.50
N PRO A 2 45.75 -34.27 0.63
CA PRO A 2 44.89 -34.12 -0.54
C PRO A 2 45.30 -32.83 -1.27
N PRO A 3 45.28 -32.78 -2.61
CA PRO A 3 45.75 -31.65 -3.41
C PRO A 3 45.23 -30.30 -2.88
N GLU A 4 46.04 -29.23 -2.92
CA GLU A 4 45.66 -27.88 -2.46
C GLU A 4 44.32 -27.39 -3.04
N ALA A 5 43.98 -27.83 -4.25
CA ALA A 5 42.68 -27.56 -4.87
C ALA A 5 41.51 -28.16 -4.07
N ILE A 6 41.65 -29.37 -3.52
CA ILE A 6 40.64 -30.01 -2.67
C ILE A 6 40.56 -29.32 -1.32
N ALA A 7 41.70 -28.90 -0.74
CA ALA A 7 41.70 -28.12 0.50
C ALA A 7 40.99 -26.77 0.33
N LYS A 8 41.22 -26.06 -0.78
CA LYS A 8 40.51 -24.82 -1.11
C LYS A 8 39.03 -25.03 -1.42
N TYR A 9 38.62 -26.21 -1.90
CA TYR A 9 37.22 -26.60 -2.09
C TYR A 9 36.54 -27.05 -0.79
N MET A 10 37.31 -27.53 0.19
CA MET A 10 36.83 -27.88 1.53
C MET A 10 36.77 -26.67 2.48
N ASP A 11 37.70 -25.72 2.33
CA ASP A 11 37.75 -24.44 3.08
C ASP A 11 36.81 -23.38 2.50
N LYS A 12 36.49 -23.45 1.21
CA LYS A 12 35.38 -22.67 0.64
C LYS A 12 34.10 -23.32 1.14
N GLU A 13 33.53 -22.71 2.17
CA GLU A 13 32.16 -22.96 2.61
C GLU A 13 31.27 -23.18 1.38
N TYR A 14 30.43 -24.21 1.45
CA TYR A 14 29.52 -24.67 0.42
C TYR A 14 28.53 -23.61 -0.13
N LYS A 15 28.62 -22.36 0.34
CA LYS A 15 27.79 -21.23 -0.04
C LYS A 15 28.49 -20.39 -1.11
N ASP A 16 27.78 -20.13 -2.19
CA ASP A 16 28.26 -19.23 -3.23
C ASP A 16 28.35 -17.78 -2.71
N VAL A 17 29.25 -16.98 -3.28
CA VAL A 17 29.42 -15.55 -2.93
C VAL A 17 28.11 -14.79 -3.19
N VAL A 18 27.36 -15.21 -4.21
CA VAL A 18 26.03 -14.68 -4.55
C VAL A 18 25.02 -15.00 -3.45
N GLU A 19 24.99 -16.24 -2.96
CA GLU A 19 24.10 -16.67 -1.89
C GLU A 19 24.38 -15.93 -0.59
N ASN A 20 25.66 -15.78 -0.22
CA ASN A 20 26.02 -15.07 0.99
C ASN A 20 25.61 -13.59 0.91
N THR A 21 25.80 -12.96 -0.25
CA THR A 21 25.34 -11.60 -0.50
C THR A 21 23.82 -11.50 -0.37
N ALA A 22 23.07 -12.38 -1.03
CA ALA A 22 21.61 -12.41 -0.97
C ALA A 22 21.09 -12.62 0.46
N TYR A 23 21.72 -13.52 1.22
CA TYR A 23 21.40 -13.77 2.62
C TYR A 23 21.57 -12.53 3.48
N HIS A 24 22.73 -11.85 3.38
CA HIS A 24 22.99 -10.63 4.12
C HIS A 24 22.05 -9.48 3.70
N THR A 25 21.71 -9.36 2.41
CA THR A 25 20.71 -8.40 1.93
C THR A 25 19.34 -8.68 2.53
N LEU A 26 18.92 -9.94 2.59
CA LEU A 26 17.62 -10.32 3.15
C LEU A 26 17.55 -10.05 4.66
N GLU A 27 18.61 -10.37 5.40
CA GLU A 27 18.68 -10.08 6.83
C GLU A 27 18.62 -8.57 7.11
N TYR A 28 19.35 -7.78 6.30
CA TYR A 28 19.27 -6.33 6.36
C TYR A 28 17.84 -5.81 6.10
N LEU A 29 17.17 -6.32 5.07
CA LEU A 29 15.79 -5.90 4.73
C LEU A 29 14.80 -6.29 5.83
N LYS A 30 14.97 -7.46 6.45
CA LYS A 30 14.11 -7.95 7.53
C LYS A 30 14.15 -7.02 8.74
N GLU A 31 15.34 -6.58 9.13
CA GLU A 31 15.53 -5.64 10.24
C GLU A 31 15.06 -4.22 9.86
N ARG A 32 15.44 -3.73 8.68
CA ARG A 32 15.06 -2.39 8.19
C ARG A 32 13.55 -2.22 8.11
N LEU A 33 12.84 -3.23 7.60
CA LEU A 33 11.38 -3.23 7.48
C LEU A 33 10.70 -3.65 8.79
N SER A 34 11.45 -3.98 9.84
CA SER A 34 10.93 -4.43 11.13
C SER A 34 9.89 -5.55 10.97
N LEU A 35 10.16 -6.50 10.06
CA LEU A 35 9.18 -7.51 9.65
C LEU A 35 8.66 -8.33 10.82
N HIS A 36 9.48 -8.60 11.82
CA HIS A 36 9.06 -9.31 13.03
C HIS A 36 7.88 -8.62 13.74
N ASN A 37 7.88 -7.29 13.81
CA ASN A 37 6.79 -6.53 14.42
C ASN A 37 5.53 -6.56 13.54
N GLU A 38 5.69 -6.44 12.22
CA GLU A 38 4.58 -6.53 11.26
C GLU A 38 3.96 -7.94 11.25
N PHE A 39 4.76 -8.99 11.43
CA PHE A 39 4.30 -10.37 11.60
C PHE A 39 3.51 -10.58 12.89
N ILE A 40 3.92 -9.99 14.01
CA ILE A 40 3.12 -10.05 15.24
C ILE A 40 1.77 -9.35 15.06
N LYS A 41 1.76 -8.21 14.36
CA LYS A 41 0.52 -7.47 14.07
C LYS A 41 -0.41 -8.26 13.14
N GLY A 42 0.12 -8.84 12.07
CA GLY A 42 -0.69 -9.63 11.14
C GLY A 42 -1.16 -10.94 11.77
N TRP A 43 -0.36 -11.56 12.65
CA TRP A 43 -0.83 -12.71 13.43
C TRP A 43 -2.03 -12.35 14.31
N LYS A 44 -2.02 -11.17 14.95
CA LYS A 44 -3.20 -10.66 15.67
C LYS A 44 -4.40 -10.50 14.74
N ASP A 45 -4.20 -9.93 13.55
CA ASP A 45 -5.27 -9.71 12.59
C ASP A 45 -5.83 -11.04 12.06
N GLY A 46 -4.98 -12.04 11.84
CA GLY A 46 -5.38 -13.42 11.53
C GLY A 46 -6.18 -14.08 12.65
N LEU A 47 -5.84 -13.85 13.92
CA LEU A 47 -6.61 -14.37 15.06
C LEU A 47 -8.00 -13.73 15.22
N ILE A 48 -8.17 -12.46 14.84
CA ILE A 48 -9.43 -11.72 15.01
C ILE A 48 -10.31 -11.88 13.78
N SER A 49 -9.76 -11.63 12.59
CA SER A 49 -10.47 -11.56 11.32
C SER A 49 -10.42 -12.87 10.52
N GLY A 50 -9.57 -13.83 10.90
CA GLY A 50 -9.31 -15.02 10.09
C GLY A 50 -8.56 -14.75 8.79
N THR A 51 -8.01 -13.54 8.63
CA THR A 51 -7.32 -13.13 7.39
C THR A 51 -6.13 -12.25 7.76
N GLU A 52 -5.00 -12.53 7.12
CA GLU A 52 -3.74 -11.82 7.30
C GLU A 52 -3.26 -11.34 5.93
N VAL A 53 -3.10 -10.02 5.77
CA VAL A 53 -2.77 -9.42 4.48
C VAL A 53 -1.58 -8.48 4.63
N TYR A 54 -0.60 -8.65 3.74
CA TYR A 54 0.59 -7.82 3.67
C TYR A 54 0.69 -7.16 2.31
N TYR A 55 1.05 -5.88 2.31
CA TYR A 55 1.44 -5.19 1.10
C TYR A 55 2.97 -5.24 1.00
N VAL A 56 3.46 -5.88 -0.06
CA VAL A 56 4.88 -5.90 -0.41
C VAL A 56 5.04 -5.23 -1.77
N GLY A 57 5.88 -4.21 -1.84
CA GLY A 57 6.08 -3.47 -3.08
C GLY A 57 7.33 -2.60 -3.03
N VAL A 58 7.41 -1.67 -3.97
CA VAL A 58 8.49 -0.68 -4.03
C VAL A 58 7.87 0.70 -3.84
N GLN A 59 8.39 1.46 -2.88
CA GLN A 59 8.05 2.87 -2.69
C GLN A 59 9.34 3.70 -2.84
N ASN A 60 9.32 4.71 -3.71
CA ASN A 60 10.46 5.61 -3.97
C ASN A 60 11.80 4.90 -4.25
N GLY A 61 11.74 3.76 -4.96
CA GLY A 61 12.91 2.98 -5.33
C GLY A 61 13.42 2.02 -4.24
N GLU A 62 12.77 1.98 -3.07
CA GLU A 62 13.13 1.06 -1.99
C GLU A 62 12.06 -0.02 -1.76
N PRO A 63 12.47 -1.26 -1.39
CA PRO A 63 11.52 -2.28 -0.97
C PRO A 63 10.73 -1.81 0.25
N TYR A 64 9.43 -2.01 0.23
CA TYR A 64 8.52 -1.61 1.28
C TYR A 64 7.57 -2.76 1.61
N ALA A 65 7.39 -3.03 2.90
CA ALA A 65 6.46 -4.02 3.40
C ALA A 65 5.67 -3.43 4.57
N GLU A 66 4.35 -3.54 4.52
CA GLU A 66 3.48 -3.11 5.61
C GLU A 66 2.33 -4.09 5.80
N ARG A 67 1.88 -4.25 7.05
CA ARG A 67 0.64 -4.95 7.33
C ARG A 67 -0.56 -4.13 6.83
N VAL A 68 -1.49 -4.80 6.15
CA VAL A 68 -2.76 -4.23 5.72
C VAL A 68 -3.84 -4.61 6.72
N ASN A 69 -4.62 -3.64 7.18
CA ASN A 69 -5.79 -3.92 8.01
C ASN A 69 -6.85 -4.68 7.18
N PRO A 70 -7.27 -5.90 7.58
CA PRO A 70 -8.27 -6.66 6.83
C PRO A 70 -9.62 -5.94 6.68
N MET A 71 -9.98 -5.06 7.61
CA MET A 71 -11.23 -4.29 7.54
C MET A 71 -11.26 -3.29 6.36
N ASP A 72 -10.10 -2.78 5.97
CA ASP A 72 -9.97 -1.78 4.90
C ASP A 72 -9.58 -2.41 3.55
N PHE A 73 -9.67 -3.75 3.45
CA PHE A 73 -9.22 -4.52 2.31
C PHE A 73 -10.35 -5.39 1.74
N ASP A 74 -10.65 -5.18 0.46
CA ASP A 74 -11.60 -5.97 -0.31
C ASP A 74 -10.86 -6.69 -1.43
N TYR A 75 -11.25 -7.93 -1.71
CA TYR A 75 -10.64 -8.76 -2.75
C TYR A 75 -11.69 -9.62 -3.43
N ASP A 76 -11.30 -10.26 -4.54
CA ASP A 76 -12.14 -11.21 -5.28
C ASP A 76 -12.47 -12.45 -4.43
N LYS A 77 -13.76 -12.66 -4.13
CA LYS A 77 -14.24 -13.74 -3.24
C LYS A 77 -14.73 -14.97 -4.02
N CYS A 78 -14.04 -15.31 -5.11
CA CYS A 78 -14.33 -16.52 -5.85
C CYS A 78 -14.14 -17.75 -4.94
N PRO A 79 -15.15 -18.64 -4.79
CA PRO A 79 -15.06 -19.77 -3.87
C PRO A 79 -14.04 -20.84 -4.31
N ASP A 80 -13.62 -20.82 -5.57
CA ASP A 80 -12.62 -21.74 -6.12
C ASP A 80 -11.17 -21.29 -5.84
N LEU A 81 -10.98 -20.05 -5.34
CA LEU A 81 -9.67 -19.50 -5.04
C LEU A 81 -9.38 -19.61 -3.54
N GLU A 82 -8.28 -20.27 -3.21
CA GLU A 82 -7.77 -20.37 -1.82
C GLU A 82 -6.86 -19.18 -1.48
N PHE A 83 -6.09 -18.69 -2.45
CA PHE A 83 -5.11 -17.63 -2.25
C PHE A 83 -5.57 -16.31 -2.87
N ILE A 84 -5.34 -15.21 -2.14
CA ILE A 84 -5.74 -13.87 -2.56
C ILE A 84 -4.91 -13.35 -3.74
N GLU A 85 -3.69 -13.84 -3.95
CA GLU A 85 -2.85 -13.46 -5.08
C GLU A 85 -3.37 -13.94 -6.44
N ASP A 86 -4.18 -15.00 -6.46
CA ASP A 86 -4.78 -15.54 -7.68
C ASP A 86 -6.08 -14.80 -8.07
N GLY A 87 -6.56 -13.90 -7.20
CA GLY A 87 -7.74 -13.09 -7.45
C GLY A 87 -7.55 -12.10 -8.60
N SER A 88 -8.62 -11.82 -9.35
CA SER A 88 -8.53 -10.88 -10.47
C SER A 88 -8.34 -9.43 -10.02
N TRP A 89 -8.78 -9.10 -8.79
CA TRP A 89 -8.72 -7.76 -8.25
C TRP A 89 -8.59 -7.76 -6.73
N CYS A 90 -7.94 -6.72 -6.23
CA CYS A 90 -7.94 -6.36 -4.82
C CYS A 90 -7.96 -4.83 -4.68
N VAL A 91 -8.60 -4.34 -3.63
CA VAL A 91 -8.75 -2.93 -3.32
C VAL A 91 -8.40 -2.71 -1.86
N ARG A 92 -7.51 -1.75 -1.61
CA ARG A 92 -7.16 -1.29 -0.28
C ARG A 92 -7.58 0.16 -0.12
N LYS A 93 -8.29 0.46 0.95
CA LYS A 93 -8.60 1.84 1.36
C LYS A 93 -7.61 2.27 2.44
N MET A 94 -7.06 3.47 2.30
CA MET A 94 -6.13 4.01 3.28
C MET A 94 -6.39 5.50 3.46
N ARG A 95 -6.38 5.95 4.72
CA ARG A 95 -6.41 7.37 5.06
C ARG A 95 -4.98 7.83 5.30
N LEU A 96 -4.48 8.68 4.41
CA LEU A 96 -3.13 9.24 4.46
C LEU A 96 -3.16 10.76 4.60
N PRO A 97 -2.12 11.37 5.20
CA PRO A 97 -1.92 12.80 5.10
C PRO A 97 -1.57 13.18 3.65
N VAL A 98 -1.94 14.40 3.24
CA VAL A 98 -1.77 14.90 1.86
C VAL A 98 -0.31 14.82 1.39
N ALA A 99 0.65 15.12 2.28
CA ALA A 99 2.08 15.06 1.96
C ALA A 99 2.55 13.64 1.59
N GLU A 100 2.09 12.62 2.33
CA GLU A 100 2.47 11.22 2.06
C GLU A 100 1.84 10.71 0.77
N ILE A 101 0.62 11.15 0.44
CA ILE A 101 -0.02 10.84 -0.84
C ILE A 101 0.84 11.37 -1.99
N TYR A 102 1.32 12.61 -1.86
CA TYR A 102 2.21 13.22 -2.85
C TYR A 102 3.49 12.40 -2.99
N ASP A 103 4.17 12.09 -1.89
CA ASP A 103 5.44 11.34 -1.93
C ASP A 103 5.30 9.93 -2.49
N ARG A 104 4.16 9.24 -2.25
CA ARG A 104 3.94 7.84 -2.63
C ARG A 104 3.39 7.67 -4.04
N TYR A 105 2.56 8.60 -4.52
CA TYR A 105 1.79 8.44 -5.76
C TYR A 105 2.06 9.51 -6.81
N ASN A 106 3.11 10.33 -6.64
CA ASN A 106 3.46 11.37 -7.61
C ASN A 106 3.57 10.85 -9.05
N ASP A 107 4.01 9.61 -9.23
CA ASP A 107 4.19 8.95 -10.53
C ASP A 107 2.87 8.47 -11.17
N LYS A 108 1.81 8.32 -10.38
CA LYS A 108 0.52 7.72 -10.79
C LYS A 108 -0.64 8.71 -10.79
N MET A 109 -0.43 9.95 -10.36
CA MET A 109 -1.47 10.96 -10.24
C MET A 109 -1.56 11.86 -11.47
N ASP A 110 -2.79 12.13 -11.92
CA ASP A 110 -3.05 13.14 -12.94
C ASP A 110 -2.94 14.56 -12.33
N GLU A 111 -2.67 15.57 -13.18
CA GLU A 111 -2.61 16.99 -12.78
C GLU A 111 -3.87 17.46 -12.03
N LYS A 112 -5.03 16.88 -12.35
CA LYS A 112 -6.30 17.17 -11.66
C LYS A 112 -6.28 16.75 -10.20
N ASP A 113 -5.71 15.58 -9.90
CA ASP A 113 -5.64 15.06 -8.53
C ASP A 113 -4.63 15.87 -7.71
N LEU A 114 -3.51 16.29 -8.32
CA LEU A 114 -2.55 17.19 -7.69
C LEU A 114 -3.16 18.54 -7.32
N ASN A 115 -3.96 19.13 -8.23
CA ASN A 115 -4.67 20.37 -7.94
C ASN A 115 -5.65 20.19 -6.78
N ARG A 116 -6.41 19.08 -6.75
CA ARG A 116 -7.32 18.77 -5.65
C ARG A 116 -6.60 18.61 -4.31
N LEU A 117 -5.42 17.98 -4.30
CA LEU A 117 -4.61 17.86 -3.08
C LEU A 117 -4.10 19.24 -2.60
N ASN A 118 -3.66 20.09 -3.53
CA ASN A 118 -3.22 21.46 -3.22
C ASN A 118 -4.37 22.35 -2.71
N GLU A 119 -5.58 22.17 -3.24
CA GLU A 119 -6.79 22.84 -2.74
C GLU A 119 -7.10 22.42 -1.29
N ILE A 120 -7.06 21.10 -1.01
CA ILE A 120 -7.25 20.57 0.35
C ILE A 120 -6.18 21.12 1.31
N LEU A 121 -4.92 21.21 0.86
CA LEU A 121 -3.82 21.71 1.67
C LEU A 121 -3.90 23.22 1.93
N SER A 122 -4.26 24.02 0.90
CA SER A 122 -4.33 25.47 1.00
C SER A 122 -5.54 25.96 1.80
N GLY A 123 -6.51 25.09 2.09
CA GLY A 123 -7.73 25.45 2.81
C GLY A 123 -8.57 26.48 2.06
N THR A 124 -8.30 26.67 0.76
CA THR A 124 -9.08 27.57 -0.08
C THR A 124 -10.46 26.95 -0.26
N PRO A 125 -11.56 27.62 0.13
CA PRO A 125 -12.89 27.09 -0.08
C PRO A 125 -13.10 26.83 -1.58
N ILE A 126 -13.76 25.73 -1.89
CA ILE A 126 -14.12 25.33 -3.26
C ILE A 126 -14.87 26.49 -3.92
N GLY A 127 -14.17 27.21 -4.80
CA GLY A 127 -14.71 28.18 -5.74
C GLY A 127 -15.12 29.53 -5.15
N ASP A 128 -14.51 30.59 -5.69
CA ASP A 128 -15.13 31.89 -5.86
C ASP A 128 -16.60 31.71 -6.30
N MET A 129 -17.53 32.06 -5.43
CA MET A 129 -18.85 32.44 -5.91
C MET A 129 -18.64 33.72 -6.74
N PRO A 130 -19.03 33.77 -8.03
CA PRO A 130 -19.03 35.04 -8.74
C PRO A 130 -19.84 36.03 -7.90
N GLU A 131 -19.34 37.25 -7.66
CA GLU A 131 -20.12 38.29 -6.99
C GLU A 131 -21.45 38.43 -7.72
N ARG A 132 -22.52 37.87 -7.12
CA ARG A 132 -23.86 37.91 -7.69
C ARG A 132 -24.44 39.28 -7.40
N GLY A 133 -25.03 39.89 -8.41
CA GLY A 133 -25.87 41.07 -8.22
C GLY A 133 -27.02 40.78 -7.23
N PRO A 134 -27.69 41.82 -6.70
CA PRO A 134 -28.67 41.72 -5.61
C PRO A 134 -29.97 40.96 -5.94
N VAL A 135 -30.03 40.25 -7.09
CA VAL A 135 -31.19 39.49 -7.56
C VAL A 135 -30.91 38.01 -7.38
N ASP A 136 -31.69 37.39 -6.48
CA ASP A 136 -31.67 35.97 -6.15
C ASP A 136 -32.40 35.14 -7.23
N ASP A 137 -31.71 34.80 -8.32
CA ASP A 137 -32.24 33.91 -9.37
C ASP A 137 -32.01 32.42 -9.04
N PHE A 138 -32.49 31.97 -7.88
CA PHE A 138 -32.43 30.55 -7.49
C PHE A 138 -33.52 29.73 -8.19
N ASN A 139 -33.13 28.80 -9.06
CA ASN A 139 -34.03 27.72 -9.46
C ASN A 139 -33.31 26.39 -9.69
N HIS A 140 -32.52 25.93 -8.70
CA HIS A 140 -32.36 24.52 -8.29
C HIS A 140 -31.18 24.41 -7.31
N ILE A 141 -31.44 23.88 -6.12
CA ILE A 141 -30.39 23.37 -5.24
C ILE A 141 -30.24 21.89 -5.59
N THR A 142 -29.19 21.53 -6.34
CA THR A 142 -28.82 20.11 -6.53
C THR A 142 -27.98 19.66 -5.33
N MET A 143 -28.64 19.03 -4.36
CA MET A 143 -27.98 18.30 -3.29
C MET A 143 -27.58 16.92 -3.80
N HIS A 144 -26.28 16.63 -3.90
CA HIS A 144 -25.80 15.26 -4.06
C HIS A 144 -25.55 14.67 -2.67
N ILE A 145 -26.46 13.80 -2.22
CA ILE A 145 -26.27 12.98 -1.02
C ILE A 145 -25.41 11.78 -1.42
N TYR A 146 -24.16 11.76 -0.95
CA TYR A 146 -23.28 10.60 -1.05
C TYR A 146 -23.38 9.79 0.23
N ASP A 147 -24.52 9.14 0.41
CA ASP A 147 -24.61 8.00 1.29
C ASP A 147 -25.48 6.95 0.61
N LYS A 148 -24.85 5.85 0.20
CA LYS A 148 -25.53 4.64 -0.23
C LYS A 148 -25.01 3.52 0.65
N ASP A 149 -25.47 3.51 1.89
CA ASP A 149 -25.73 2.27 2.59
C ASP A 149 -26.81 1.49 1.82
N GLY A 150 -26.45 0.31 1.32
CA GLY A 150 -27.38 -0.62 0.69
C GLY A 150 -26.78 -1.44 -0.46
N PHE A 151 -25.79 -2.28 -0.16
CA PHE A 151 -25.57 -3.48 -0.97
C PHE A 151 -26.77 -4.43 -0.73
N ALA A 152 -27.65 -4.55 -1.73
CA ALA A 152 -28.64 -5.61 -1.81
C ALA A 152 -28.17 -6.62 -2.87
N PHE A 153 -28.01 -7.87 -2.40
CA PHE A 153 -27.76 -9.17 -3.06
C PHE A 153 -27.31 -9.20 -4.52
#